data_AF-A0A6A6XRM2-F1
#
_entry.id   AF-A0A6A6XRM2-F1
#
_cell.length_a   1.000
_cell.length_b   1.000
_cell.length_c   1.000
_cell.angle_alpha   90.00
_cell.angle_beta   90.00
_cell.angle_gamma   90.00
#
_symmetry.space_group_name_H-M   'P 1'
#
loop_
_entity.id
_entity.type
_entity.pdbx_description
1 polymer ?
#
loop_
_entity_poly.entity_id
_entity_poly.type
_entity_poly.pdbx_seq_one_letter_code
_entity_poly.pdbx_strand_id
1 'polypeptide(L)'
;HNYRAPPSHTIYSTMSAPQQPPRRSDTDLLPQGSDRTEQMETMQAFEASKEPSEDDANQATLVREFPKIDSSLIAAIYGDSKSLGATREMLQALSADEGQ
;
A
#
# COMPACT_ATOMS: atom_id res chain seq x y z
N HIS A 1 -68.01 -5.06 24.61
CA HIS A 1 -67.59 -6.40 24.16
C HIS A 1 -67.71 -6.48 22.65
N ASN A 2 -66.59 -6.58 21.91
CA ASN A 2 -66.50 -7.48 20.74
C ASN A 2 -65.07 -7.46 20.17
N TYR A 3 -64.37 -8.57 20.41
CA TYR A 3 -63.12 -8.93 19.75
C TYR A 3 -63.41 -9.46 18.33
N ARG A 4 -62.59 -9.10 17.34
CA ARG A 4 -62.34 -10.00 16.19
C ARG A 4 -60.91 -9.85 15.68
N ALA A 5 -60.25 -11.00 15.57
CA ALA A 5 -58.87 -11.22 15.13
C ALA A 5 -58.63 -10.88 13.65
N PRO A 6 -57.36 -10.63 13.24
CA PRO A 6 -57.01 -10.31 11.85
C PRO A 6 -57.04 -11.56 10.95
N PRO A 7 -57.37 -11.43 9.64
CA PRO A 7 -57.22 -12.53 8.70
C PRO A 7 -55.75 -12.69 8.27
N SER A 8 -55.26 -13.92 8.39
CA SER A 8 -54.03 -14.41 7.77
C SER A 8 -54.17 -14.41 6.24
N HIS A 9 -53.25 -13.78 5.51
CA HIS A 9 -53.04 -14.10 4.10
C HIS A 9 -51.59 -14.48 3.83
N THR A 10 -51.48 -15.79 3.61
CA THR A 10 -50.44 -16.58 2.96
C THR A 10 -49.83 -15.90 1.73
N ILE A 11 -48.50 -16.00 1.68
CA ILE A 11 -47.59 -15.69 0.57
C ILE A 11 -48.02 -16.44 -0.70
N TYR A 12 -48.23 -15.70 -1.80
CA TYR A 12 -47.97 -16.20 -3.15
C TYR A 12 -47.20 -15.16 -3.96
N SER A 13 -46.05 -15.62 -4.44
CA SER A 13 -45.05 -14.97 -5.29
C SER A 13 -45.65 -14.26 -6.51
N THR A 14 -45.29 -13.00 -6.72
CA THR A 14 -45.16 -12.39 -8.06
C THR A 14 -43.97 -11.43 -8.06
N MET A 15 -42.89 -11.88 -8.68
CA MET A 15 -41.69 -11.09 -8.96
C MET A 15 -42.04 -9.93 -9.91
N SER A 16 -41.62 -8.70 -9.58
CA SER A 16 -41.30 -7.64 -10.56
C SER A 16 -40.50 -6.50 -9.90
N ALA A 17 -39.19 -6.54 -10.14
CA ALA A 17 -38.16 -5.50 -10.07
C ALA A 17 -37.99 -4.63 -8.79
N PRO A 18 -36.85 -4.74 -8.07
CA PRO A 18 -36.46 -3.74 -7.08
C PRO A 18 -36.24 -2.39 -7.77
N GLN A 19 -36.64 -1.31 -7.09
CA GLN A 19 -36.44 0.07 -7.56
C GLN A 19 -34.99 0.26 -7.98
N GLN A 20 -34.78 0.74 -9.21
CA GLN A 20 -33.45 1.02 -9.73
C GLN A 20 -32.71 1.92 -8.73
N PRO A 21 -31.50 1.54 -8.27
CA PRO A 21 -30.67 2.47 -7.52
C PRO A 21 -30.46 3.72 -8.39
N PRO A 22 -30.36 4.93 -7.81
CA PRO A 22 -30.08 6.13 -8.57
C PRO A 22 -28.90 5.84 -9.49
N ARG A 23 -29.05 6.14 -10.78
CA ARG A 23 -27.97 5.99 -11.77
C ARG A 23 -26.76 6.74 -11.22
N ARG A 24 -25.82 6.00 -10.66
CA ARG A 24 -24.51 6.49 -10.27
C ARG A 24 -23.81 6.76 -11.59
N SER A 25 -23.87 8.01 -12.03
CA SER A 25 -22.95 8.51 -13.04
C SER A 25 -21.55 8.27 -12.49
N ASP A 26 -20.73 7.42 -13.14
CA ASP A 26 -19.37 7.09 -12.71
C ASP A 26 -18.45 8.32 -12.51
N THR A 27 -18.90 9.50 -12.94
CA THR A 27 -18.22 10.80 -12.75
C THR A 27 -18.50 11.45 -11.38
N ASP A 28 -19.55 11.07 -10.67
CA ASP A 28 -19.91 11.65 -9.36
C ASP A 28 -19.12 11.03 -8.19
N LEU A 29 -18.43 9.91 -8.44
CA LEU A 29 -17.55 9.23 -7.49
C LEU A 29 -16.10 9.73 -7.52
N LEU A 30 -15.78 10.68 -8.41
CA LEU A 30 -14.47 11.31 -8.45
C LEU A 30 -14.45 12.43 -7.40
N PRO A 31 -13.51 12.41 -6.43
CA PRO A 31 -13.42 13.45 -5.41
C PRO A 31 -13.30 14.83 -6.07
N GLN A 32 -14.32 15.67 -5.87
CA GLN A 32 -14.39 17.00 -6.46
C GLN A 32 -13.48 17.97 -5.69
N GLY A 33 -12.67 18.75 -6.43
CA GLY A 33 -11.97 19.96 -5.98
C GLY A 33 -11.26 19.87 -4.62
N SER A 34 -11.98 20.18 -3.55
CA SER A 34 -11.47 20.21 -2.18
C SER A 34 -11.15 18.81 -1.62
N ASP A 35 -11.99 17.80 -1.88
CA ASP A 35 -11.79 16.43 -1.37
C ASP A 35 -10.50 15.81 -1.95
N ARG A 36 -10.20 16.15 -3.20
CA ARG A 36 -8.95 15.76 -3.87
C ARG A 36 -7.74 16.40 -3.21
N THR A 37 -7.86 17.63 -2.73
CA THR A 37 -6.77 18.35 -2.06
C THR A 37 -6.51 17.75 -0.68
N GLU A 38 -7.57 17.46 0.07
CA GLU A 38 -7.50 16.80 1.39
C GLU A 38 -6.91 15.39 1.29
N GLN A 39 -7.30 14.61 0.28
CA GLN A 39 -6.69 13.31 -0.01
C GLN A 39 -5.21 13.43 -0.40
N MET A 40 -4.82 14.40 -1.22
CA MET A 40 -3.42 14.62 -1.59
C MET A 40 -2.58 15.00 -0.38
N GLU A 41 -3.07 15.89 0.47
CA GLU A 41 -2.39 16.34 1.68
C GLU A 41 -2.23 15.19 2.69
N THR A 42 -3.27 14.37 2.84
CA THR A 42 -3.25 13.14 3.63
C THR A 42 -2.19 12.16 3.12
N MET A 43 -2.14 11.91 1.80
CA MET A 43 -1.14 11.01 1.20
C MET A 43 0.29 11.56 1.38
N GLN A 44 0.50 12.86 1.18
CA GLN A 44 1.80 13.50 1.43
C GLN A 44 2.21 13.41 2.89
N ALA A 45 1.28 13.60 3.82
CA ALA A 45 1.55 13.46 5.25
C ALA A 45 1.99 12.04 5.62
N PHE A 46 1.34 11.01 5.07
CA PHE A 46 1.75 9.61 5.30
C PHE A 46 3.13 9.29 4.75
N GLU A 47 3.48 9.81 3.57
CA GLU A 47 4.79 9.58 2.96
C GLU A 47 5.90 10.35 3.70
N ALA A 48 5.62 11.59 4.15
CA ALA A 48 6.53 12.37 4.98
C ALA A 48 6.72 11.78 6.39
N SER A 49 5.71 11.09 6.90
CA SER A 49 5.76 10.41 8.21
C SER A 49 6.43 9.03 8.15
N LYS A 50 6.76 8.54 6.95
CA LYS A 50 7.41 7.23 6.80
C LYS A 50 8.85 7.36 7.28
N GLU A 51 9.09 6.98 8.52
CA GLU A 51 10.44 6.93 9.04
C GLU A 51 11.29 5.98 8.19
N PRO A 52 12.53 6.37 7.84
CA PRO A 52 13.44 5.49 7.14
C PRO A 52 13.63 4.23 8.00
N SER A 53 13.43 3.07 7.39
CA SER A 53 13.58 1.81 8.11
C SER A 53 15.05 1.61 8.52
N GLU A 54 15.29 0.75 9.51
CA GLU A 54 16.66 0.34 9.85
C GLU A 54 17.38 -0.27 8.63
N ASP A 55 16.63 -0.96 7.76
CA ASP A 55 17.12 -1.49 6.50
C ASP A 55 17.56 -0.40 5.51
N ASP A 56 16.82 0.71 5.42
CA ASP A 56 17.21 1.88 4.61
C ASP A 56 18.49 2.53 5.16
N ALA A 57 18.60 2.67 6.48
CA ALA A 57 19.79 3.21 7.13
C ALA A 57 21.04 2.33 6.93
N ASN A 58 20.86 1.01 6.99
CA ASN A 58 21.92 0.04 6.74
C ASN A 58 22.37 0.06 5.27
N GLN A 59 21.43 0.07 4.33
CA GLN A 59 21.75 0.20 2.91
C GLN A 59 22.46 1.53 2.60
N ALA A 60 22.00 2.65 3.18
CA ALA A 60 22.66 3.94 3.03
C ALA A 60 24.11 3.93 3.60
N THR A 61 24.34 3.20 4.68
CA THR A 61 25.69 3.00 5.23
C THR A 61 26.57 2.23 4.25
N LEU A 62 26.09 1.13 3.69
CA LEU A 62 26.84 0.31 2.73
C LEU A 62 27.16 1.09 1.44
N VAL A 63 26.21 1.88 0.92
CA VAL A 63 26.45 2.75 -0.26
C VAL A 63 27.55 3.77 0.00
N ARG A 64 27.63 4.32 1.22
CA ARG A 64 28.70 5.24 1.61
C ARG A 64 30.07 4.57 1.72
N GLU A 65 30.10 3.32 2.18
CA GLU A 65 31.34 2.54 2.33
C GLU A 65 31.87 1.97 1.01
N PHE A 66 30.96 1.61 0.10
CA PHE A 66 31.29 1.02 -1.19
C PHE A 66 30.77 1.89 -2.35
N PRO A 67 31.28 3.13 -2.51
CA PRO A 67 30.79 4.05 -3.54
C PRO A 67 31.09 3.60 -4.98
N LYS A 68 31.92 2.57 -5.15
CA LYS A 68 32.22 1.94 -6.45
C LYS A 68 31.21 0.86 -6.84
N ILE A 69 30.43 0.35 -5.89
CA ILE A 69 29.42 -0.68 -6.13
C ILE A 69 28.07 -0.01 -6.34
N ASP A 70 27.33 -0.48 -7.35
CA ASP A 70 25.98 -0.02 -7.63
C ASP A 70 25.02 -0.26 -6.46
N SER A 71 24.21 0.75 -6.16
CA SER A 71 23.20 0.70 -5.09
C SER A 71 22.18 -0.43 -5.28
N SER A 72 21.84 -0.76 -6.54
CA SER A 72 20.95 -1.89 -6.85
C SER A 72 21.56 -3.23 -6.45
N LEU A 73 22.88 -3.41 -6.61
CA LEU A 73 23.56 -4.64 -6.21
C LEU A 73 23.64 -4.73 -4.68
N ILE A 74 23.96 -3.61 -4.02
CA ILE A 74 23.96 -3.51 -2.56
C ILE A 74 22.57 -3.88 -2.00
N ALA A 75 21.50 -3.33 -2.57
CA ALA A 75 20.13 -3.64 -2.15
C ALA A 75 19.76 -5.12 -2.36
N ALA A 76 20.21 -5.74 -3.45
CA ALA A 76 19.97 -7.16 -3.72
C ALA A 76 20.66 -8.06 -2.69
N ILE A 77 21.95 -7.81 -2.42
CA ILE A 77 22.73 -8.59 -1.44
C ILE A 77 22.24 -8.35 -0.02
N TYR A 78 21.92 -7.10 0.32
CA TYR A 78 21.35 -6.75 1.62
C TYR A 78 19.96 -7.34 1.80
N GLY A 79 19.12 -7.34 0.77
CA GLY A 79 17.78 -7.95 0.81
C GLY A 79 17.81 -9.46 1.03
N ASP A 80 18.81 -10.15 0.47
CA ASP A 80 19.03 -11.59 0.66
C ASP A 80 19.52 -11.90 2.09
N SER A 81 20.56 -11.19 2.56
CA SER A 81 21.18 -11.47 3.85
C SER A 81 20.45 -10.85 5.05
N LYS A 82 19.78 -9.71 4.85
CA LYS A 82 19.22 -8.81 5.87
C LYS A 82 20.16 -8.55 7.05
N SER A 83 21.46 -8.52 6.78
CA SER A 83 22.50 -8.38 7.80
C SER A 83 23.60 -7.49 7.27
N LEU A 84 23.79 -6.34 7.93
CA LEU A 84 24.81 -5.36 7.56
C LEU A 84 26.21 -5.98 7.49
N GLY A 85 26.56 -6.82 8.48
CA GLY A 85 27.89 -7.42 8.56
C GLY A 85 28.15 -8.43 7.43
N ALA A 86 27.22 -9.34 7.17
CA ALA A 86 27.37 -10.32 6.10
C ALA A 86 27.36 -9.66 4.71
N THR A 87 26.51 -8.65 4.50
CA THR A 87 26.53 -7.87 3.27
C THR A 87 27.84 -7.12 3.08
N ARG A 88 28.39 -6.51 4.14
CA ARG A 88 29.69 -5.82 4.08
C ARG A 88 30.81 -6.78 3.65
N GLU A 89 30.89 -7.98 4.22
CA GLU A 89 31.91 -8.98 3.86
C GLU A 89 31.80 -9.39 2.37
N MET A 90 30.58 -9.61 1.87
CA MET A 90 30.35 -9.93 0.46
C MET A 90 30.74 -8.77 -0.47
N LEU A 91 30.36 -7.54 -0.13
CA LEU A 91 30.73 -6.34 -0.90
C LEU A 91 32.24 -6.07 -0.86
N GLN A 92 32.90 -6.39 0.25
CA GLN A 92 34.35 -6.32 0.39
C GLN A 92 35.05 -7.29 -0.58
N ALA A 93 34.56 -8.53 -0.67
CA ALA A 93 35.08 -9.53 -1.60
C ALA A 93 34.89 -9.09 -3.07
N LEU A 94 33.71 -8.58 -3.42
CA LEU A 94 33.43 -8.06 -4.77
C LEU A 94 34.29 -6.84 -5.12
N SER A 95 34.47 -5.91 -4.19
CA SER A 95 35.32 -4.73 -4.40
C SER A 95 36.79 -5.08 -4.56
N ALA A 96 37.24 -6.19 -3.97
CA ALA A 96 38.60 -6.70 -4.11
C ALA A 96 38.82 -7.43 -5.45
N ASP A 97 37.78 -8.07 -5.99
CA ASP A 97 37.81 -8.78 -7.27
C ASP A 97 37.82 -7.81 -8.47
N GLU A 98 37.02 -6.74 -8.43
CA GLU A 98 36.94 -5.70 -9.47
C GLU A 98 38.21 -4.82 -9.59
N GLY A 99 39.23 -5.07 -8.75
CA GLY A 99 40.48 -4.32 -8.70
C GLY A 99 41.69 -4.99 -9.36
N GLN A 100 41.50 -6.13 -10.05
CA GLN A 100 42.54 -6.80 -10.86
C GLN A 100 42.33 -6.58 -12.37
#